data_AF-A0A6J4RM83-F1
#
_entry.id   AF-A0A6J4RM83-F1
#
_cell.length_a   1.000
_cell.length_b   1.000
_cell.length_c   1.000
_cell.angle_alpha   90.00
_cell.angle_beta   90.00
_cell.angle_gamma   90.00
#
_symmetry.space_group_name_H-M   'P 1'
#
loop_
_entity.id
_entity.type
_entity.pdbx_description
1 polymer ?
#
loop_
_entity_poly.entity_id
_entity_poly.type
_entity_poly.pdbx_seq_one_letter_code
_entity_poly.pdbx_strand_id
1 'polypeptide(L)'
;MTEAGTRDAPGAVEGKTCPDGLYLGDAIDFFLSAKRAGGRSERTIDDYRKKLELFQRWAAECHGGERGTEEVDAPYSFVGADEVEAYVVYLRDGRGMADSSRKNHLAVPKSFFETLRRRLKVENPFEDLDEVRFRQTAPKRSYPTKREAEMLPSPIAHQATNDTQTAGEADEGGGDPRTARKLALGRALAARDHAAFSAP
;
A
#
# COMPACT_ATOMS: atom_id res chain seq x y z
N MET A 1 -33.80 -60.12 13.81
CA MET A 1 -34.68 -58.95 14.00
C MET A 1 -34.36 -58.41 15.39
N THR A 2 -33.76 -57.24 15.62
CA THR A 2 -33.60 -56.05 14.77
C THR A 2 -32.47 -55.20 15.37
N GLU A 3 -31.49 -54.91 14.52
CA GLU A 3 -30.62 -53.73 14.33
C GLU A 3 -29.99 -52.91 15.46
N ALA A 4 -28.73 -52.58 15.15
CA ALA A 4 -27.80 -51.69 15.80
C ALA A 4 -28.22 -50.21 15.76
N GLY A 5 -27.64 -49.42 16.66
CA GLY A 5 -27.79 -47.97 16.68
C GLY A 5 -26.79 -47.30 17.62
N THR A 6 -25.51 -47.64 17.51
CA THR A 6 -24.43 -46.88 18.14
C THR A 6 -24.26 -45.60 17.33
N ARG A 7 -24.82 -44.50 17.83
CA ARG A 7 -24.53 -43.16 17.33
C ARG A 7 -23.17 -42.73 17.86
N ASP A 8 -22.17 -42.95 17.01
CA ASP A 8 -20.88 -42.29 17.05
C ASP A 8 -21.13 -40.77 16.96
N ALA A 9 -20.70 -40.03 17.99
CA ALA A 9 -20.74 -38.58 17.98
C ALA A 9 -19.46 -38.08 17.27
N PRO A 10 -19.56 -37.25 16.23
CA PRO A 10 -18.39 -36.78 15.52
C PRO A 10 -17.67 -35.70 16.34
N GLY A 11 -16.39 -35.96 16.62
CA GLY A 11 -15.32 -34.97 16.64
C GLY A 11 -15.48 -33.81 17.61
N ALA A 12 -14.98 -33.99 18.84
CA ALA A 12 -14.33 -32.88 19.52
C ALA A 12 -13.26 -32.33 18.57
N VAL A 13 -13.49 -31.13 18.04
CA VAL A 13 -12.48 -30.39 17.28
C VAL A 13 -11.39 -30.08 18.30
N GLU A 14 -10.34 -30.91 18.30
CA GLU A 14 -9.13 -30.64 19.06
C GLU A 14 -8.71 -29.21 18.71
N GLY A 15 -8.74 -28.34 19.73
CA GLY A 15 -8.32 -26.96 19.61
C GLY A 15 -6.91 -26.94 19.05
N LYS A 16 -6.80 -26.58 17.77
CA LYS A 16 -5.54 -26.45 17.06
C LYS A 16 -4.72 -25.41 17.80
N THR A 17 -3.62 -25.87 18.37
CA THR A 17 -2.75 -25.07 19.23
C THR A 17 -2.08 -23.99 18.40
N CYS A 18 -2.63 -22.78 18.44
CA CYS A 18 -1.79 -21.60 18.30
C CYS A 18 -0.76 -21.67 19.45
N PRO A 19 0.54 -21.45 19.22
CA PRO A 19 1.49 -21.39 20.31
C PRO A 19 1.04 -20.31 21.29
N ASP A 20 0.75 -20.70 22.54
CA ASP A 20 0.31 -19.80 23.60
C ASP A 20 1.25 -18.59 23.66
N GLY A 21 0.67 -17.39 23.55
CA GLY A 21 1.40 -16.12 23.65
C GLY A 21 2.05 -15.60 22.37
N LEU A 22 1.74 -16.12 21.17
CA LEU A 22 2.19 -15.49 19.92
C LEU A 22 1.40 -14.20 19.65
N TYR A 23 2.08 -13.06 19.62
CA TYR A 23 1.51 -11.78 19.23
C TYR A 23 1.74 -11.49 17.75
N LEU A 24 0.86 -10.66 17.16
CA LEU A 24 0.98 -10.26 15.75
C LEU A 24 2.29 -9.51 15.49
N GLY A 25 2.76 -8.67 16.42
CA GLY A 25 4.02 -7.94 16.30
C GLY A 25 5.22 -8.86 16.09
N ASP A 26 5.37 -9.85 16.96
CA ASP A 26 6.43 -10.86 16.87
C ASP A 26 6.35 -11.66 15.56
N ALA A 27 5.14 -12.03 15.17
CA ALA A 27 4.90 -12.74 13.93
C ALA A 27 5.27 -11.89 12.69
N ILE A 28 4.99 -10.58 12.73
CA ILE A 28 5.35 -9.62 11.68
C ILE A 28 6.87 -9.52 11.58
N ASP A 29 7.58 -9.39 12.68
CA ASP A 29 9.05 -9.32 12.68
C ASP A 29 9.69 -10.60 12.16
N PHE A 30 9.15 -11.76 12.54
CA PHE A 30 9.55 -13.05 11.98
C PHE A 30 9.35 -13.08 10.45
N PHE A 31 8.19 -12.66 9.97
CA PHE A 31 7.88 -12.61 8.55
C PHE A 31 8.82 -11.67 7.78
N LEU A 32 9.02 -10.44 8.27
CA LEU A 32 9.88 -9.45 7.62
C LEU A 32 11.33 -9.95 7.57
N SER A 33 11.82 -10.56 8.65
CA SER A 33 13.14 -11.20 8.70
C SER A 33 13.26 -12.33 7.68
N ALA A 34 12.23 -13.18 7.55
CA ALA A 34 12.20 -14.23 6.53
C ALA A 34 12.21 -13.66 5.10
N LYS A 35 11.53 -12.53 4.84
CA LYS A 35 11.54 -11.89 3.52
C LYS A 35 12.86 -11.18 3.22
N ARG A 36 13.53 -10.59 4.22
CA ARG A 36 14.88 -10.04 4.09
C ARG A 36 15.88 -11.14 3.72
N ALA A 37 15.86 -12.25 4.44
CA ALA A 37 16.70 -13.41 4.14
C ALA A 37 16.44 -14.00 2.73
N GLY A 38 15.22 -13.85 2.21
CA GLY A 38 14.85 -14.23 0.85
C GLY A 38 15.26 -13.23 -0.25
N GLY A 39 16.03 -12.18 0.08
CA GLY A 39 16.56 -11.22 -0.90
C GLY A 39 15.58 -10.15 -1.38
N ARG A 40 14.52 -9.85 -0.62
CA ARG A 40 13.62 -8.72 -0.93
C ARG A 40 14.31 -7.39 -0.63
N SER A 41 14.06 -6.39 -1.47
CA SER A 41 14.60 -5.04 -1.27
C SER A 41 14.03 -4.37 -0.03
N GLU A 42 14.80 -3.47 0.59
CA GLU A 42 14.38 -2.70 1.76
C GLU A 42 13.07 -1.96 1.52
N ARG A 43 12.92 -1.34 0.34
CA ARG A 43 11.68 -0.67 -0.07
C ARG A 43 10.47 -1.60 -0.02
N THR A 44 10.61 -2.85 -0.48
CA THR A 44 9.52 -3.82 -0.44
C THR A 44 9.24 -4.28 0.98
N ILE A 45 10.27 -4.45 1.80
CA ILE A 45 10.13 -4.81 3.22
C ILE A 45 9.40 -3.71 3.99
N ASP A 46 9.71 -2.44 3.74
CA ASP A 46 9.03 -1.31 4.38
C ASP A 46 7.57 -1.18 3.92
N ASP A 47 7.27 -1.46 2.64
CA ASP A 47 5.88 -1.53 2.16
C ASP A 47 5.09 -2.65 2.84
N TYR A 48 5.72 -3.81 3.03
CA TYR A 48 5.10 -4.92 3.77
C TYR A 48 4.87 -4.57 5.22
N ARG A 49 5.87 -3.98 5.91
CA ARG A 49 5.76 -3.54 7.29
C ARG A 49 4.56 -2.61 7.47
N LYS A 50 4.47 -1.53 6.68
CA LYS A 50 3.37 -0.54 6.79
C LYS A 50 1.98 -1.16 6.65
N LYS A 51 1.83 -2.10 5.72
CA LYS A 51 0.55 -2.80 5.48
C LYS A 51 0.22 -3.73 6.65
N LEU A 52 1.20 -4.43 7.21
CA LEU A 52 1.00 -5.34 8.33
C LEU A 52 0.76 -4.58 9.65
N GLU A 53 1.45 -3.46 9.89
CA GLU A 53 1.20 -2.56 11.02
C GLU A 53 -0.22 -1.98 10.99
N LEU A 54 -0.71 -1.59 9.79
CA LEU A 54 -2.10 -1.15 9.65
C LEU A 54 -3.09 -2.27 10.00
N PHE A 55 -2.78 -3.50 9.60
CA PHE A 55 -3.61 -4.66 9.93
C PHE A 55 -3.60 -4.97 11.42
N GLN A 56 -2.41 -5.01 12.04
CA GLN A 56 -2.22 -5.24 13.47
C GLN A 56 -2.96 -4.20 14.31
N ARG A 57 -2.78 -2.91 13.99
CA ARG A 57 -3.47 -1.83 14.71
C ARG A 57 -4.98 -1.96 14.59
N TRP A 58 -5.50 -2.26 13.40
CA TRP A 58 -6.93 -2.48 13.21
C TRP A 58 -7.43 -3.68 14.04
N ALA A 59 -6.68 -4.79 14.08
CA ALA A 59 -7.05 -5.96 14.87
C ALA A 59 -7.05 -5.63 16.38
N ALA A 60 -6.04 -4.92 16.87
CA ALA A 60 -5.98 -4.47 18.26
C ALA A 60 -7.18 -3.55 18.62
N GLU A 61 -7.54 -2.63 17.73
CA GLU A 61 -8.72 -1.75 17.89
C GLU A 61 -10.04 -2.55 17.96
N CYS A 62 -10.16 -3.66 17.22
CA CYS A 62 -11.37 -4.49 17.20
C CYS A 62 -11.55 -5.36 18.45
N HIS A 63 -10.47 -5.84 19.05
CA HIS A 63 -10.53 -6.83 20.15
C HIS A 63 -10.26 -6.26 21.55
N GLY A 64 -10.05 -4.95 21.66
CA GLY A 64 -10.08 -4.25 22.93
C GLY A 64 -8.72 -3.69 23.33
N GLY A 65 -8.57 -2.40 23.08
CA GLY A 65 -8.12 -1.49 24.12
C GLY A 65 -9.30 -0.59 24.50
N GLU A 66 -9.43 -0.22 25.77
CA GLU A 66 -10.15 1.01 26.10
C GLU A 66 -9.67 2.13 25.16
N ARG A 67 -10.57 3.00 24.74
CA ARG A 67 -10.25 4.12 23.84
C ARG A 67 -9.22 5.05 24.53
N GLY A 68 -7.93 4.74 24.41
CA GLY A 68 -6.85 5.38 25.18
C GLY A 68 -5.72 4.47 25.67
N THR A 69 -5.85 3.13 25.61
CA THR A 69 -4.71 2.23 25.88
C THR A 69 -3.81 2.11 24.66
N GLU A 70 -2.53 2.36 24.87
CA GLU A 70 -1.46 2.43 23.85
C GLU A 70 -0.98 1.03 23.39
N GLU A 71 -1.69 -0.04 23.72
CA GLU A 71 -1.35 -1.39 23.28
C GLU A 71 -1.73 -1.57 21.80
N VAL A 72 -0.71 -1.54 20.94
CA VAL A 72 -0.83 -1.64 19.48
C VAL A 72 -0.74 -3.10 19.01
N ASP A 73 -0.63 -4.08 19.92
CA ASP A 73 -0.42 -5.48 19.57
C ASP A 73 -1.59 -6.37 19.98
N ALA A 74 -1.99 -7.26 19.08
CA ALA A 74 -3.08 -8.20 19.30
C ALA A 74 -2.53 -9.64 19.33
N PRO A 75 -3.06 -10.51 20.20
CA PRO A 75 -2.78 -11.94 20.13
C PRO A 75 -3.10 -12.48 18.73
N TYR A 76 -2.24 -13.33 18.19
CA TYR A 76 -2.45 -13.94 16.89
C TYR A 76 -3.77 -14.72 16.83
N SER A 77 -4.13 -15.37 17.94
CA SER A 77 -5.36 -16.16 18.09
C SER A 77 -6.65 -15.36 17.92
N PHE A 78 -6.59 -14.02 17.96
CA PHE A 78 -7.76 -13.18 17.72
C PHE A 78 -8.06 -12.99 16.23
N VAL A 79 -7.17 -13.41 15.33
CA VAL A 79 -7.36 -13.23 13.89
C VAL A 79 -7.83 -14.52 13.22
N GLY A 80 -9.15 -14.65 13.05
CA GLY A 80 -9.80 -15.68 12.25
C GLY A 80 -10.18 -15.20 10.84
N ALA A 81 -10.94 -16.03 10.13
CA ALA A 81 -11.46 -15.71 8.80
C ALA A 81 -12.40 -14.48 8.84
N ASP A 82 -13.30 -14.45 9.83
CA ASP A 82 -14.26 -13.36 10.04
C ASP A 82 -13.54 -12.01 10.24
N GLU A 83 -12.46 -11.98 11.01
CA GLU A 83 -11.64 -10.79 11.18
C GLU A 83 -10.97 -10.37 9.87
N VAL A 84 -10.46 -11.31 9.08
CA VAL A 84 -9.88 -10.97 7.77
C VAL A 84 -10.95 -10.38 6.84
N GLU A 85 -12.18 -10.88 6.85
CA GLU A 85 -13.31 -10.31 6.09
C GLU A 85 -13.70 -8.91 6.59
N ALA A 86 -13.83 -8.74 7.91
CA ALA A 86 -14.10 -7.46 8.54
C ALA A 86 -13.02 -6.43 8.19
N TYR A 87 -11.75 -6.86 8.08
CA TYR A 87 -10.67 -6.00 7.62
C TYR A 87 -10.84 -5.54 6.17
N VAL A 88 -11.32 -6.41 5.28
CA VAL A 88 -11.64 -6.02 3.89
C VAL A 88 -12.70 -4.92 3.87
N VAL A 89 -13.74 -5.06 4.70
CA VAL A 89 -14.80 -4.06 4.87
C VAL A 89 -14.22 -2.75 5.41
N TYR A 90 -13.35 -2.81 6.43
CA TYR A 90 -12.65 -1.63 6.95
C TYR A 90 -11.83 -0.91 5.87
N LEU A 91 -11.09 -1.63 5.03
CA LEU A 91 -10.34 -1.02 3.94
C LEU A 91 -11.24 -0.34 2.90
N ARG A 92 -12.45 -0.87 2.68
CA ARG A 92 -13.45 -0.30 1.75
C ARG A 92 -14.11 0.93 2.36
N ASP A 93 -14.74 0.77 3.52
CA ASP A 93 -15.66 1.75 4.09
C ASP A 93 -14.96 2.70 5.07
N GLY A 94 -14.05 2.18 5.89
CA GLY A 94 -13.29 2.98 6.86
C GLY A 94 -12.17 3.80 6.22
N ARG A 95 -11.46 3.23 5.23
CA ARG A 95 -10.33 3.89 4.55
C ARG A 95 -10.64 4.40 3.15
N GLY A 96 -11.82 4.11 2.61
CA GLY A 96 -12.22 4.54 1.26
C GLY A 96 -11.30 4.04 0.14
N MET A 97 -10.59 2.92 0.34
CA MET A 97 -9.59 2.47 -0.62
C MET A 97 -10.24 1.87 -1.87
N ALA A 98 -9.67 2.16 -3.05
CA ALA A 98 -10.10 1.54 -4.31
C ALA A 98 -9.76 0.05 -4.37
N ASP A 99 -10.51 -0.73 -5.17
CA ASP A 99 -10.41 -2.19 -5.30
C ASP A 99 -8.97 -2.68 -5.56
N SER A 100 -8.24 -2.03 -6.47
CA SER A 100 -6.85 -2.40 -6.76
C SER A 100 -5.91 -2.20 -5.57
N SER A 101 -6.15 -1.16 -4.76
CA SER A 101 -5.39 -0.89 -3.55
C SER A 101 -5.72 -1.90 -2.46
N ARG A 102 -7.00 -2.26 -2.29
CA ARG A 102 -7.43 -3.29 -1.33
C ARG A 102 -6.84 -4.65 -1.68
N LYS A 103 -6.85 -5.05 -2.96
CA LYS A 103 -6.23 -6.29 -3.43
C LYS A 103 -4.72 -6.31 -3.16
N ASN A 104 -4.01 -5.23 -3.44
CA ASN A 104 -2.58 -5.11 -3.13
C ASN A 104 -2.33 -5.17 -1.61
N HIS A 105 -3.22 -4.56 -0.83
CA HIS A 105 -3.13 -4.60 0.63
C HIS A 105 -3.28 -6.03 1.14
N LEU A 106 -4.31 -6.76 0.72
CA LEU A 106 -4.61 -8.12 1.17
C LEU A 106 -3.63 -9.19 0.69
N ALA A 107 -2.94 -8.93 -0.42
CA ALA A 107 -1.86 -9.81 -0.88
C ALA A 107 -0.74 -9.95 0.17
N VAL A 108 -0.52 -8.92 1.01
CA VAL A 108 0.52 -8.94 2.03
C VAL A 108 0.13 -9.78 3.26
N PRO A 109 -1.01 -9.55 3.95
CA PRO A 109 -1.52 -10.45 4.98
C PRO A 109 -1.63 -11.90 4.49
N LYS A 110 -2.12 -12.14 3.27
CA LYS A 110 -2.16 -13.50 2.72
C LYS A 110 -0.77 -14.14 2.68
N SER A 111 0.24 -13.45 2.12
CA SER A 111 1.61 -13.97 2.09
C SER A 111 2.21 -14.14 3.49
N PHE A 112 1.83 -13.27 4.42
CA PHE A 112 2.21 -13.33 5.82
C PHE A 112 1.69 -14.60 6.49
N PHE A 113 0.38 -14.83 6.50
CA PHE A 113 -0.22 -16.03 7.09
C PHE A 113 0.24 -17.32 6.40
N GLU A 114 0.40 -17.32 5.08
CA GLU A 114 1.00 -18.46 4.36
C GLU A 114 2.45 -18.75 4.78
N THR A 115 3.22 -17.73 5.16
CA THR A 115 4.60 -17.91 5.63
C THR A 115 4.61 -18.49 7.03
N LEU A 116 3.75 -18.00 7.91
CA LEU A 116 3.62 -18.49 9.28
C LEU A 116 3.10 -19.92 9.31
N ARG A 117 2.06 -20.25 8.54
CA ARG A 117 1.60 -21.64 8.38
C ARG A 117 2.72 -22.57 7.94
N ARG A 118 3.52 -22.18 6.94
CA ARG A 118 4.59 -23.04 6.43
C ARG A 118 5.72 -23.25 7.44
N ARG A 119 6.13 -22.18 8.14
CA ARG A 119 7.33 -22.17 8.99
C ARG A 119 7.06 -22.43 10.47
N LEU A 120 5.98 -21.89 11.01
CA LEU A 120 5.58 -22.01 12.41
C LEU A 120 4.45 -23.02 12.62
N LYS A 121 3.87 -23.57 11.54
CA LYS A 121 2.78 -24.56 11.59
C LYS A 121 1.52 -24.05 12.29
N VAL A 122 1.33 -22.74 12.32
CA VAL A 122 0.11 -22.09 12.81
C VAL A 122 -1.00 -22.12 11.76
N GLU A 123 -2.21 -21.81 12.20
CA GLU A 123 -3.39 -21.73 11.34
C GLU A 123 -3.25 -20.63 10.28
N ASN A 124 -4.09 -20.66 9.26
CA ASN A 124 -4.12 -19.64 8.22
C ASN A 124 -5.56 -19.19 8.00
N PRO A 125 -5.94 -17.99 8.47
CA PRO A 125 -7.32 -17.52 8.37
C PRO A 125 -7.78 -17.33 6.92
N PHE A 126 -6.87 -17.31 5.94
CA PHE A 126 -7.21 -17.23 4.52
C PHE A 126 -7.69 -18.55 3.89
N GLU A 127 -7.63 -19.69 4.62
CA GLU A 127 -8.10 -20.98 4.09
C GLU A 127 -9.61 -21.14 4.16
N ASP A 128 -10.25 -20.48 5.12
CA ASP A 128 -11.68 -20.55 5.37
C ASP A 128 -12.43 -19.30 4.89
N LEU A 129 -11.78 -18.44 4.10
CA LEU A 129 -12.42 -17.25 3.53
C LEU A 129 -13.37 -17.63 2.39
N ASP A 130 -14.59 -17.08 2.44
CA ASP A 130 -15.47 -17.06 1.27
C ASP A 130 -14.81 -16.23 0.15
N GLU A 131 -15.07 -16.56 -1.12
CA GLU A 131 -14.46 -15.87 -2.27
C GLU A 131 -14.71 -14.35 -2.23
N VAL A 132 -13.75 -13.58 -1.70
CA VAL A 132 -13.78 -12.12 -1.75
C VAL A 132 -13.57 -11.68 -3.20
N ARG A 133 -14.68 -11.43 -3.91
CA ARG A 133 -14.68 -11.02 -5.31
C ARG A 133 -14.29 -9.54 -5.45
N PHE A 134 -13.04 -9.27 -5.80
CA PHE A 134 -12.60 -7.94 -6.23
C PHE A 134 -13.03 -7.69 -7.68
N ARG A 135 -13.83 -6.66 -7.94
CA ARG A 135 -14.21 -6.31 -9.31
C ARG A 135 -12.99 -5.68 -9.99
N GLN A 136 -12.51 -6.31 -11.06
CA GLN A 136 -11.48 -5.67 -11.90
C GLN A 136 -12.13 -4.51 -12.66
N THR A 137 -12.02 -3.30 -12.13
CA THR A 137 -12.29 -2.09 -12.90
C THR A 137 -11.18 -1.91 -13.93
N ALA A 138 -11.53 -1.51 -15.16
CA ALA A 138 -10.58 -1.25 -16.24
C ALA A 138 -9.39 -0.37 -15.77
N PRO A 139 -8.18 -0.55 -16.33
CA PRO A 139 -6.98 0.18 -15.89
C PRO A 139 -7.23 1.69 -15.81
N LYS A 140 -6.97 2.29 -14.63
CA LYS A 140 -7.15 3.74 -14.41
C LYS A 140 -6.22 4.61 -15.27
N ARG A 141 -5.19 4.02 -15.88
CA ARG A 141 -4.23 4.72 -16.74
C ARG A 141 -4.36 4.20 -18.17
N SER A 142 -4.92 5.03 -19.04
CA SER A 142 -4.67 4.95 -20.47
C SER A 142 -3.31 5.56 -20.76
N TYR A 143 -2.48 4.86 -21.54
CA TYR A 143 -1.27 5.45 -22.08
C TYR A 143 -1.65 6.21 -23.36
N PRO A 144 -1.20 7.46 -23.54
CA PRO A 144 -1.48 8.20 -24.76
C PRO A 144 -0.86 7.47 -25.96
N THR A 145 -1.64 7.34 -27.02
CA THR A 145 -1.17 6.88 -28.32
C THR A 145 -0.18 7.89 -28.92
N LYS A 146 0.63 7.48 -29.90
CA LYS A 146 1.57 8.39 -30.60
C LYS A 146 0.87 9.66 -31.09
N ARG A 147 -0.35 9.52 -31.64
CA ARG A 147 -1.20 10.63 -32.10
C ARG A 147 -1.61 11.55 -30.95
N GLU A 148 -2.00 11.00 -29.79
CA GLU A 148 -2.36 11.80 -28.61
C GLU A 148 -1.13 12.51 -28.01
N ALA A 149 0.03 11.86 -28.00
CA ALA A 149 1.28 12.46 -27.57
C ALA A 149 1.73 13.62 -28.47
N GLU A 150 1.53 13.49 -29.78
CA GLU A 150 1.80 14.55 -30.77
C GLU A 150 0.85 15.76 -30.64
N MET A 151 -0.33 15.59 -30.01
CA MET A 151 -1.29 16.67 -29.74
C MET A 151 -1.05 17.39 -28.40
N LEU A 152 -0.29 16.80 -27.47
CA LEU A 152 0.08 17.44 -26.20
C LEU A 152 0.90 18.74 -26.32
N PRO A 153 1.85 18.91 -27.29
CA PRO A 153 2.59 20.16 -27.42
C PRO A 153 1.77 21.31 -28.03
N SER A 154 0.67 21.03 -28.73
CA SER A 154 -0.14 22.06 -29.41
C SER A 154 -0.74 23.12 -28.47
N PRO A 155 -1.37 22.77 -27.33
CA PRO A 155 -1.86 23.78 -26.38
C PRO A 155 -0.75 24.49 -25.59
N ILE A 156 0.42 23.86 -25.39
CA ILE A 156 1.57 24.49 -24.71
C ILE A 156 2.19 25.56 -25.62
N ALA A 157 2.23 25.31 -26.93
CA ALA A 157 2.69 26.28 -27.92
C ALA A 157 1.77 27.51 -28.00
N HIS A 158 0.45 27.33 -27.91
CA HIS A 158 -0.50 28.45 -27.95
C HIS A 158 -0.43 29.37 -26.71
N GLN A 159 -0.11 28.85 -25.52
CA GLN A 159 0.15 29.69 -24.35
C GLN A 159 1.45 30.49 -24.49
N ALA A 160 2.52 29.88 -25.02
CA ALA A 160 3.78 30.58 -25.26
C ALA A 160 3.65 31.69 -26.32
N THR A 161 2.83 31.50 -27.37
CA THR A 161 2.62 32.54 -28.40
C THR A 161 1.68 33.65 -27.93
N ASN A 162 0.70 33.35 -27.09
CA ASN A 162 -0.20 34.36 -26.53
C ASN A 162 0.55 35.29 -25.57
N ASP A 163 1.44 34.76 -24.72
CA ASP A 163 2.32 35.59 -23.86
C ASP A 163 3.26 36.49 -24.69
N THR A 164 3.63 36.05 -25.91
CA THR A 164 4.50 36.81 -26.80
C THR A 164 3.75 37.88 -27.61
N GLN A 165 2.45 37.68 -27.88
CA GLN A 165 1.61 38.65 -28.61
C GLN A 165 0.96 39.70 -27.69
N THR A 166 0.74 39.42 -26.41
CA THR A 166 0.32 40.46 -25.44
C THR A 166 1.46 41.35 -24.94
N ALA A 167 2.71 41.06 -25.31
CA ALA A 167 3.88 41.89 -25.00
C ALA A 167 4.24 42.90 -26.11
N GLY A 168 3.44 42.96 -27.18
CA GLY A 168 3.75 43.74 -28.39
C GLY A 168 3.05 45.09 -28.53
N GLU A 169 2.01 45.41 -27.75
CA GLU A 169 1.32 46.70 -27.83
C GLU A 169 0.86 47.17 -26.43
N ALA A 170 1.17 48.44 -26.12
CA ALA A 170 0.93 49.22 -24.90
C ALA A 170 1.95 48.99 -23.75
N ASP A 171 2.98 49.83 -23.63
CA ASP A 171 2.97 51.14 -22.94
C ASP A 171 3.46 51.02 -21.48
N GLU A 172 4.13 52.06 -21.03
CA GLU A 172 5.12 52.11 -19.94
C GLU A 172 4.61 51.70 -18.54
N GLY A 173 5.43 50.93 -17.79
CA GLY A 173 5.24 50.82 -16.33
C GLY A 173 5.85 49.61 -15.61
N GLY A 174 7.06 49.76 -15.07
CA GLY A 174 7.50 49.10 -13.82
C GLY A 174 7.76 47.58 -13.81
N GLY A 175 8.94 47.14 -14.25
CA GLY A 175 9.41 45.75 -14.07
C GLY A 175 10.00 45.49 -12.68
N ASP A 176 9.47 44.51 -11.95
CA ASP A 176 9.93 44.07 -10.62
C ASP A 176 11.42 43.61 -10.67
N PRO A 177 12.33 44.21 -9.85
CA PRO A 177 13.75 43.84 -9.81
C PRO A 177 14.02 42.37 -9.44
N ARG A 178 13.03 41.65 -8.89
CA ARG A 178 13.14 40.21 -8.58
C ARG A 178 13.23 39.33 -9.83
N THR A 179 12.58 39.73 -10.91
CA THR A 179 12.53 38.95 -12.16
C THR A 179 13.85 39.03 -12.91
N ALA A 180 14.44 40.23 -12.96
CA ALA A 180 15.79 40.45 -13.51
C ALA A 180 16.85 39.66 -12.73
N ARG A 181 16.73 39.59 -11.40
CA ARG A 181 17.66 38.86 -10.53
C ARG A 181 17.58 37.35 -10.72
N LYS A 182 16.38 36.79 -10.93
CA LYS A 182 16.19 35.36 -11.23
C LYS A 182 16.81 34.97 -12.57
N LEU A 183 16.65 35.79 -13.60
CA LEU A 183 17.25 35.56 -14.92
C LEU A 183 18.78 35.60 -14.88
N ALA A 184 19.36 36.54 -14.12
CA ALA A 184 20.81 36.61 -13.94
C ALA A 184 21.37 35.39 -13.17
N LEU A 185 20.66 34.95 -12.11
CA LEU A 185 21.03 33.75 -11.34
C LEU A 185 20.96 32.47 -12.17
N GLY A 186 19.94 32.32 -13.01
CA GLY A 186 19.80 31.16 -13.90
C GLY A 186 20.96 31.04 -14.89
N ARG A 187 21.40 32.17 -15.46
CA ARG A 187 22.55 32.20 -16.37
C ARG A 187 23.88 31.88 -15.66
N ALA A 188 24.07 32.39 -14.44
CA ALA A 188 25.27 32.12 -13.66
C ALA A 188 25.37 30.65 -13.22
N LEU A 189 24.26 30.01 -12.86
CA LEU A 189 24.22 28.58 -12.50
C LEU A 189 24.50 27.69 -13.72
N ALA A 190 23.89 28.00 -14.87
CA ALA A 190 24.13 27.26 -16.11
C ALA A 190 25.61 27.31 -16.55
N ALA A 191 26.28 28.46 -16.39
CA ALA A 191 27.71 28.60 -16.69
C ALA A 191 28.59 27.78 -15.72
N ARG A 192 28.19 27.67 -14.44
CA ARG A 192 28.91 26.87 -13.44
C ARG A 192 28.81 25.37 -13.73
N ASP A 193 27.63 24.90 -14.12
CA ASP A 193 27.42 23.49 -14.42
C ASP A 193 28.17 23.08 -15.69
N HIS A 194 28.21 23.95 -16.70
CA HIS A 194 29.01 23.69 -17.91
C HIS A 194 30.52 23.58 -17.63
N ALA A 195 31.05 24.34 -16.65
CA ALA A 195 32.45 24.25 -16.25
C ALA A 195 32.77 22.97 -15.45
N ALA A 196 31.80 22.42 -14.71
CA ALA A 196 31.98 21.19 -13.94
C ALA A 196 32.05 19.92 -14.81
N PHE A 197 31.48 19.95 -16.02
CA PHE A 197 31.51 18.82 -16.97
C PHE A 197 32.64 18.88 -18.00
N SER A 198 33.37 19.99 -18.08
CA SER A 198 34.41 20.23 -19.10
C SER A 198 35.82 20.44 -18.53
N ALA A 199 36.04 20.22 -17.23
CA ALA A 199 37.39 20.19 -16.67
C ALA A 199 38.00 18.78 -16.85
N PRO A 200 39.21 18.65 -17.44
CA PRO A 200 39.88 17.37 -17.66
C PRO A 200 40.36 16.70 -16.36
#